data_AF-E3KKV0-F1
#
_entry.id   AF-E3KKV0-F1
#
_cell.length_a   1.000
_cell.length_b   1.000
_cell.length_c   1.000
_cell.angle_alpha   90.00
_cell.angle_beta   90.00
_cell.angle_gamma   90.00
#
_symmetry.space_group_name_H-M   'P 1'
#
loop_
_entity.id
_entity.type
_entity.pdbx_description
1 polymer ?
#
loop_
_entity_poly.entity_id
_entity_poly.type
_entity_poly.pdbx_seq_one_letter_code
_entity_poly.pdbx_strand_id
1 'polypeptide(L)'
;MRITLQNFGHEFQSIVSELINAGHNDNEIRQFLQENHSIIVSQRTLTRRKEDWGLILHASQQMANTEEHIKKYFDQGLTYSQIHHALTTSHNYTHSKRTLQRKITAMQLSRRLDDLDTARVTIEAVVSCVMHLHLTPEGRNVGYRRMRQLLQTKFGITLHYITVALINRTLDPDGVENRAKRVLKRRVFKTPGPNYIWSADGHDKLKKFGITLYGFIDAWSRKILGIYVHITNNDPRHIGYYYLQLVKETGGIPRRTSTDKGTETIHLAGHQINLTQQYNEESIDPTQSHLFTKSTHNQKIECLWSQLMKQYNSELINKLFTAIEESFYDPQDPLEQLLFIYLWVPLVQRSLDDWTNNYNTYKRRLDKKSSLPTRCSADWCFNYPEEQGGEQGLIKVPSEAADALEKEFYPEGDELLRTTPKWFSDIIAELQAAFDLAIPIVTVHNVWEVFTVLNKAIQAYDTAWLSDPSNDPSLSIAARCLET
;
A
#
# COMPACT_ATOMS: atom_id res chain seq x y z
N MET A 1 13.26 -14.25 -52.85
CA MET A 1 13.57 -12.95 -53.50
C MET A 1 14.36 -12.08 -52.52
N ARG A 2 15.42 -11.37 -52.94
CA ARG A 2 16.18 -10.49 -52.01
C ARG A 2 15.46 -9.15 -51.93
N ILE A 3 14.86 -8.86 -50.77
CA ILE A 3 13.91 -7.75 -50.62
C ILE A 3 14.64 -6.54 -50.03
N THR A 4 14.48 -5.37 -50.65
CA THR A 4 15.02 -4.08 -50.19
C THR A 4 14.08 -3.43 -49.17
N LEU A 5 14.53 -2.40 -48.46
CA LEU A 5 13.73 -1.73 -47.42
C LEU A 5 12.36 -1.22 -47.95
N GLN A 6 12.27 -0.81 -49.22
CA GLN A 6 11.03 -0.38 -49.86
C GLN A 6 9.99 -1.50 -50.01
N ASN A 7 10.44 -2.76 -50.14
CA ASN A 7 9.57 -3.91 -50.44
C ASN A 7 9.33 -4.81 -49.21
N PHE A 8 9.96 -4.53 -48.06
CA PHE A 8 9.68 -5.21 -46.78
C PHE A 8 8.74 -4.31 -45.96
N GLY A 9 7.44 -4.36 -46.24
CA GLY A 9 6.42 -3.42 -45.75
C GLY A 9 5.71 -3.87 -44.46
N HIS A 10 4.67 -3.12 -44.08
CA HIS A 10 3.90 -3.32 -42.83
C HIS A 10 3.16 -4.66 -42.76
N GLU A 11 2.94 -5.32 -43.89
CA GLU A 11 2.34 -6.65 -43.96
C GLU A 11 3.12 -7.73 -43.17
N PHE A 12 4.42 -7.52 -42.92
CA PHE A 12 5.24 -8.42 -42.12
C PHE A 12 5.39 -8.00 -40.64
N GLN A 13 4.81 -6.86 -40.26
CA GLN A 13 4.94 -6.31 -38.90
C GLN A 13 4.35 -7.26 -37.86
N SER A 14 3.17 -7.84 -38.10
CA SER A 14 2.52 -8.79 -37.17
C SER A 14 3.40 -10.01 -36.90
N ILE A 15 3.92 -10.61 -37.98
CA ILE A 15 4.76 -11.82 -37.92
C ILE A 15 6.06 -11.54 -37.17
N VAL A 16 6.73 -10.43 -37.48
CA VAL A 16 7.98 -10.04 -36.80
C VAL A 16 7.72 -9.72 -35.32
N SER A 17 6.59 -9.10 -35.00
CA SER A 17 6.21 -8.79 -33.62
C SER A 17 5.93 -10.05 -32.81
N GLU A 18 5.21 -11.02 -33.38
CA GLU A 18 4.95 -12.32 -32.76
C GLU A 18 6.24 -13.09 -32.48
N LEU A 19 7.17 -13.13 -33.43
CA LEU A 19 8.46 -13.81 -33.26
C LEU A 19 9.33 -13.13 -32.18
N ILE A 20 9.30 -11.80 -32.08
CA ILE A 20 9.98 -11.07 -31.00
C ILE A 20 9.34 -11.40 -29.65
N ASN A 21 8.01 -11.43 -29.56
CA ASN A 21 7.30 -11.78 -28.33
C ASN A 21 7.53 -13.23 -27.91
N ALA A 22 7.77 -14.13 -28.87
CA ALA A 22 8.18 -15.51 -28.64
C ALA A 22 9.67 -15.65 -28.25
N GLY A 23 10.43 -14.55 -28.25
CA GLY A 23 11.83 -14.50 -27.79
C GLY A 23 12.87 -14.81 -28.86
N HIS A 24 12.51 -14.80 -30.14
CA HIS A 24 13.45 -15.07 -31.23
C HIS A 24 14.43 -13.91 -31.45
N ASN A 25 15.69 -14.25 -31.73
CA ASN A 25 16.71 -13.25 -32.08
C ASN A 25 16.66 -12.88 -33.58
N ASP A 26 17.32 -11.78 -33.96
CA ASP A 26 17.23 -11.27 -35.34
C ASP A 26 17.71 -12.25 -36.41
N ASN A 27 18.63 -13.17 -36.09
CA ASN A 27 19.05 -14.20 -37.04
C ASN A 27 17.97 -15.28 -37.22
N GLU A 28 17.32 -15.69 -36.13
CA GLU A 28 16.20 -16.63 -36.15
C GLU A 28 14.99 -16.05 -36.89
N ILE A 29 14.67 -14.77 -36.66
CA ILE A 29 13.60 -14.07 -37.39
C ILE A 29 13.89 -14.05 -38.89
N ARG A 30 15.14 -13.76 -39.27
CA ARG A 30 15.55 -13.75 -40.69
C ARG A 30 15.49 -15.14 -41.31
N GLN A 31 15.87 -16.17 -40.56
CA GLN A 31 15.78 -17.56 -41.00
C GLN A 31 14.31 -17.98 -41.17
N PHE A 32 13.44 -17.64 -40.22
CA PHE A 32 12.01 -17.92 -40.30
C PHE A 32 11.35 -17.25 -41.51
N LEU A 33 11.67 -15.98 -41.77
CA LEU A 33 11.18 -15.25 -42.95
C LEU A 33 11.67 -15.86 -44.26
N GLN A 34 12.89 -16.42 -44.26
CA GLN A 34 13.45 -17.10 -45.42
C GLN A 34 12.79 -18.45 -45.67
N GLU A 35 12.55 -19.24 -44.62
CA GLU A 35 12.00 -20.60 -44.72
C GLU A 35 10.50 -20.61 -44.98
N ASN A 36 9.73 -19.78 -44.26
CA ASN A 36 8.27 -19.83 -44.31
C ASN A 36 7.65 -18.85 -45.32
N HIS A 37 8.38 -17.78 -45.67
CA HIS A 37 7.88 -16.75 -46.58
C HIS A 37 8.76 -16.55 -47.83
N SER A 38 9.86 -17.29 -47.98
CA SER A 38 10.81 -17.15 -49.11
C SER A 38 11.43 -15.74 -49.25
N ILE A 39 11.53 -15.02 -48.12
CA ILE A 39 12.02 -13.64 -48.04
C ILE A 39 13.42 -13.61 -47.44
N ILE A 40 14.36 -12.96 -48.16
CA ILE A 40 15.71 -12.72 -47.64
C ILE A 40 15.84 -11.25 -47.29
N VAL A 41 15.75 -10.93 -45.98
CA VAL A 41 15.93 -9.58 -45.43
C VAL A 41 17.35 -9.41 -44.88
N SER A 42 17.95 -8.24 -45.12
CA SER A 42 19.25 -7.90 -44.50
C SER A 42 19.08 -7.53 -43.03
N GLN A 43 20.11 -7.77 -42.21
CA GLN A 43 20.08 -7.38 -40.79
C GLN A 43 19.74 -5.89 -40.60
N ARG A 44 20.39 -5.03 -41.37
CA ARG A 44 20.17 -3.58 -41.34
C ARG A 44 18.74 -3.19 -41.70
N THR A 45 18.14 -3.88 -42.68
CA THR A 45 16.75 -3.66 -43.09
C THR A 45 15.77 -4.07 -42.00
N LEU A 46 16.00 -5.22 -41.36
CA LEU A 46 15.17 -5.71 -40.25
C LEU A 46 15.27 -4.79 -39.03
N THR A 47 16.49 -4.38 -38.64
CA THR A 47 16.68 -3.45 -37.52
C THR A 47 15.98 -2.12 -37.76
N ARG A 48 16.14 -1.53 -38.96
CA ARG A 48 15.48 -0.26 -39.30
C ARG A 48 13.96 -0.38 -39.35
N ARG A 49 13.41 -1.51 -39.82
CA ARG A 49 11.95 -1.72 -39.76
C ARG A 49 11.43 -1.98 -38.36
N LYS A 50 12.18 -2.67 -37.50
CA LYS A 50 11.87 -2.77 -36.06
C LYS A 50 11.86 -1.39 -35.39
N GLU A 51 12.71 -0.48 -35.83
CA GLU A 51 12.72 0.93 -35.39
C GLU A 51 11.49 1.68 -35.90
N ASP A 52 11.22 1.64 -37.21
CA ASP A 52 10.05 2.26 -37.84
C ASP A 52 8.72 1.76 -37.23
N TRP A 53 8.66 0.49 -36.81
CA TRP A 53 7.49 -0.14 -36.16
C TRP A 53 7.46 0.04 -34.64
N GLY A 54 8.42 0.74 -34.04
CA GLY A 54 8.50 0.96 -32.59
C GLY A 54 8.82 -0.29 -31.76
N LEU A 55 9.21 -1.40 -32.38
CA LEU A 55 9.48 -2.69 -31.71
C LEU A 55 10.78 -2.65 -30.88
N ILE A 56 11.74 -1.79 -31.22
CA ILE A 56 12.95 -1.57 -30.41
C ILE A 56 12.61 -0.81 -29.11
N LEU A 57 11.74 0.21 -29.21
CA LEU A 57 11.26 0.95 -28.05
C LEU A 57 10.42 0.04 -27.14
N HIS A 58 9.53 -0.78 -27.71
CA HIS A 58 8.74 -1.76 -26.96
C HIS A 58 9.63 -2.79 -26.24
N ALA A 59 10.64 -3.36 -26.91
CA ALA A 59 11.57 -4.29 -26.29
C ALA A 59 12.40 -3.65 -25.16
N SER A 60 12.86 -2.41 -25.36
CA SER A 60 13.60 -1.65 -24.34
C SER A 60 12.72 -1.34 -23.13
N GLN A 61 11.46 -0.97 -23.38
CA GLN A 61 10.47 -0.70 -22.34
C GLN A 61 10.07 -1.97 -21.57
N GLN A 62 9.91 -3.10 -22.26
CA GLN A 62 9.67 -4.40 -21.63
C GLN A 62 10.88 -4.85 -20.79
N MET A 63 12.11 -4.60 -21.24
CA MET A 63 13.32 -4.88 -20.48
C MET A 63 13.43 -4.01 -19.22
N ALA A 64 13.18 -2.70 -19.33
CA ALA A 64 13.15 -1.78 -18.20
C ALA A 64 12.08 -2.19 -17.18
N ASN A 65 10.88 -2.50 -17.67
CA ASN A 65 9.77 -2.98 -16.84
C ASN A 65 10.13 -4.31 -16.12
N THR A 66 10.82 -5.23 -16.80
CA THR A 66 11.29 -6.47 -16.18
C THR A 66 12.31 -6.19 -15.06
N GLU A 67 13.23 -5.25 -15.28
CA GLU A 67 14.24 -4.86 -14.28
C GLU A 67 13.62 -4.21 -13.05
N GLU A 68 12.64 -3.33 -13.24
CA GLU A 68 11.86 -2.74 -12.14
C GLU A 68 11.16 -3.80 -11.31
N HIS A 69 10.51 -4.78 -11.95
CA HIS A 69 9.87 -5.90 -11.25
C HIS A 69 10.87 -6.79 -10.51
N ILE A 70 12.02 -7.11 -11.12
CA ILE A 70 13.09 -7.85 -10.46
C ILE A 70 13.54 -7.11 -9.20
N LYS A 71 13.82 -5.81 -9.32
CA LYS A 71 14.26 -4.97 -8.19
C LYS A 71 13.20 -4.92 -7.09
N LYS A 72 11.94 -4.65 -7.45
CA LYS A 72 10.80 -4.64 -6.52
C LYS A 72 10.69 -5.94 -5.72
N TYR A 73 10.66 -7.08 -6.39
CA TYR A 73 10.56 -8.39 -5.71
C TYR A 73 11.80 -8.74 -4.90
N PHE A 74 12.97 -8.31 -5.36
CA PHE A 74 14.21 -8.46 -4.62
C PHE A 74 14.18 -7.66 -3.31
N ASP A 75 13.78 -6.39 -3.37
CA ASP A 75 13.68 -5.46 -2.24
C ASP A 75 12.61 -5.92 -1.21
N GLN A 76 11.53 -6.56 -1.68
CA GLN A 76 10.54 -7.24 -0.83
C GLN A 76 11.09 -8.50 -0.12
N GLY A 77 12.32 -8.93 -0.43
CA GLY A 77 12.99 -10.03 0.24
C GLY A 77 12.63 -11.42 -0.29
N LEU A 78 11.95 -11.53 -1.43
CA LEU A 78 11.59 -12.82 -2.05
C LEU A 78 12.84 -13.61 -2.49
N THR A 79 12.88 -14.93 -2.30
CA THR A 79 14.02 -15.75 -2.78
C THR A 79 14.11 -15.75 -4.31
N TYR A 80 15.26 -16.10 -4.89
CA TYR A 80 15.39 -16.19 -6.36
C TYR A 80 14.38 -17.14 -7.02
N SER A 81 13.95 -18.19 -6.31
CA SER A 81 12.87 -19.07 -6.79
C SER A 81 11.53 -18.35 -6.80
N GLN A 82 11.25 -17.59 -5.74
CA GLN A 82 10.01 -16.83 -5.59
C GLN A 82 9.93 -15.68 -6.60
N ILE A 83 11.03 -14.97 -6.83
CA ILE A 83 11.11 -13.92 -7.86
C ILE A 83 10.86 -14.54 -9.24
N HIS A 84 11.51 -15.66 -9.56
CA HIS A 84 11.31 -16.34 -10.84
C HIS A 84 9.86 -16.78 -11.05
N HIS A 85 9.26 -17.38 -10.03
CA HIS A 85 7.85 -17.77 -10.05
C HIS A 85 6.95 -16.56 -10.28
N ALA A 86 7.10 -15.50 -9.48
CA ALA A 86 6.28 -14.29 -9.60
C ALA A 86 6.40 -13.59 -10.97
N LEU A 87 7.60 -13.51 -11.52
CA LEU A 87 7.82 -12.98 -12.87
C LEU A 87 7.16 -13.86 -13.93
N THR A 88 7.24 -15.18 -13.80
CA THR A 88 6.67 -16.12 -14.77
C THR A 88 5.14 -16.08 -14.73
N THR A 89 4.54 -15.99 -13.55
CA THR A 89 3.07 -16.00 -13.37
C THR A 89 2.42 -14.66 -13.66
N SER A 90 3.10 -13.54 -13.34
CA SER A 90 2.46 -12.22 -13.31
C SER A 90 2.99 -11.26 -14.36
N HIS A 91 4.15 -11.53 -14.97
CA HIS A 91 4.84 -10.61 -15.88
C HIS A 91 5.26 -11.27 -17.20
N ASN A 92 4.65 -12.40 -17.56
CA ASN A 92 4.93 -13.16 -18.79
C ASN A 92 6.44 -13.43 -19.00
N TYR A 93 7.19 -13.64 -17.91
CA TYR A 93 8.62 -13.89 -17.98
C TYR A 93 8.90 -15.32 -18.43
N THR A 94 9.44 -15.49 -19.64
CA THR A 94 9.66 -16.81 -20.27
C THR A 94 11.04 -17.39 -20.02
N HIS A 95 11.98 -16.61 -19.48
CA HIS A 95 13.36 -17.05 -19.32
C HIS A 95 13.57 -17.95 -18.09
N SER A 96 14.61 -18.78 -18.15
CA SER A 96 14.98 -19.67 -17.04
C SER A 96 15.38 -18.92 -15.77
N LYS A 97 15.25 -19.59 -14.61
CA LYS A 97 15.77 -19.12 -13.32
C LYS A 97 17.27 -18.81 -13.36
N ARG A 98 18.05 -19.54 -14.16
CA ARG A 98 19.50 -19.28 -14.33
C ARG A 98 19.74 -17.94 -15.03
N THR A 99 18.94 -17.64 -16.06
CA THR A 99 18.98 -16.35 -16.76
C THR A 99 18.60 -15.21 -15.81
N LEU A 100 17.55 -15.39 -15.00
CA LEU A 100 17.17 -14.42 -13.98
C LEU A 100 18.32 -14.16 -12.99
N GLN A 101 18.97 -15.20 -12.48
CA GLN A 101 20.10 -15.05 -11.56
C GLN A 101 21.26 -14.27 -12.16
N ARG A 102 21.61 -14.54 -13.43
CA ARG A 102 22.62 -13.77 -14.16
C ARG A 102 22.22 -12.31 -14.29
N LYS A 103 20.94 -12.03 -14.58
CA LYS A 103 20.41 -10.66 -14.68
C LYS A 103 20.43 -9.92 -13.34
N ILE A 104 20.01 -10.57 -12.26
CA ILE A 104 20.11 -10.05 -10.88
C ILE A 104 21.58 -9.69 -10.54
N THR A 105 22.55 -10.53 -10.92
CA THR A 105 23.97 -10.23 -10.72
C THR A 105 24.44 -9.05 -11.58
N ALA A 106 24.00 -8.96 -12.84
CA ALA A 106 24.32 -7.83 -13.71
C ALA A 106 23.74 -6.50 -13.19
N MET A 107 22.57 -6.55 -12.54
CA MET A 107 21.96 -5.43 -11.82
C MET A 107 22.64 -5.12 -10.47
N GLN A 108 23.71 -5.85 -10.12
CA GLN A 108 24.44 -5.70 -8.85
C GLN A 108 23.58 -5.94 -7.60
N LEU A 109 22.48 -6.70 -7.73
CA LEU A 109 21.61 -7.05 -6.61
C LEU A 109 22.17 -8.28 -5.88
N SER A 110 22.68 -8.10 -4.67
CA SER A 110 23.22 -9.19 -3.84
C SER A 110 22.65 -9.16 -2.42
N ARG A 111 22.35 -10.34 -1.87
CA ARG A 111 21.78 -10.49 -0.51
C ARG A 111 22.83 -10.66 0.58
N ARG A 112 24.10 -10.85 0.19
CA ARG A 112 25.23 -11.13 1.08
C ARG A 112 26.19 -9.97 1.23
N LEU A 113 25.91 -8.84 0.57
CA LEU A 113 26.68 -7.62 0.80
C LEU A 113 26.07 -6.95 2.03
N ASP A 114 26.90 -6.74 3.04
CA ASP A 114 26.65 -5.73 4.05
C ASP A 114 27.14 -4.40 3.45
N ASP A 115 26.29 -3.39 3.47
CA ASP A 115 26.64 -2.07 2.94
C ASP A 115 27.81 -1.43 3.71
N LEU A 116 28.06 -1.87 4.96
CA LEU A 116 29.26 -1.51 5.71
C LEU A 116 30.50 -2.25 5.18
N ASP A 117 30.39 -3.55 4.90
CA ASP A 117 31.51 -4.36 4.38
C ASP A 117 31.94 -3.89 2.98
N THR A 118 31.01 -3.30 2.22
CA THR A 118 31.26 -2.74 0.89
C THR A 118 31.57 -1.25 0.89
N ALA A 119 31.66 -0.62 2.07
CA ALA A 119 31.86 0.82 2.25
C ALA A 119 30.85 1.70 1.49
N ARG A 120 29.66 1.17 1.18
CA ARG A 120 28.57 1.91 0.56
C ARG A 120 27.91 2.88 1.56
N VAL A 121 27.96 2.54 2.85
CA VAL A 121 27.47 3.39 3.95
C VAL A 121 28.45 3.31 5.12
N THR A 122 28.53 4.37 5.93
CA THR A 122 29.30 4.35 7.18
C THR A 122 28.43 3.93 8.37
N ILE A 123 29.05 3.49 9.46
CA ILE A 123 28.30 3.10 10.67
C ILE A 123 27.57 4.30 11.27
N GLU A 124 28.14 5.51 11.19
CA GLU A 124 27.53 6.74 11.67
C GLU A 124 26.27 7.09 10.87
N ALA A 125 26.32 6.94 9.54
CA ALA A 125 25.16 7.16 8.68
C ALA A 125 24.05 6.15 8.98
N VAL A 126 24.39 4.88 9.21
CA VAL A 126 23.41 3.85 9.63
C VAL A 126 22.78 4.21 10.97
N VAL A 127 23.57 4.60 11.97
CA VAL A 127 23.07 5.01 13.28
C VAL A 127 22.13 6.21 13.13
N SER A 128 22.49 7.19 12.31
CA SER A 128 21.62 8.34 11.99
C SER A 128 20.29 7.90 11.36
N CYS A 129 20.30 7.00 10.38
CA CYS A 129 19.07 6.43 9.80
C CYS A 129 18.21 5.70 10.84
N VAL A 130 18.84 4.92 11.73
CA VAL A 130 18.10 4.22 12.80
C VAL A 130 17.52 5.21 13.82
N MET A 131 18.26 6.25 14.18
CA MET A 131 17.75 7.33 15.03
C MET A 131 16.55 8.03 14.36
N HIS A 132 16.65 8.35 13.07
CA HIS A 132 15.54 8.91 12.30
C HIS A 132 14.33 7.99 12.31
N LEU A 133 14.52 6.68 12.12
CA LEU A 133 13.44 5.70 12.23
C LEU A 133 12.83 5.65 13.63
N HIS A 134 13.63 5.73 14.70
CA HIS A 134 13.12 5.77 16.07
C HIS A 134 12.28 7.01 16.39
N LEU A 135 12.47 8.11 15.67
CA LEU A 135 11.62 9.29 15.76
C LEU A 135 10.28 9.12 15.03
N THR A 136 10.12 8.10 14.20
CA THR A 136 8.85 7.79 13.53
C THR A 136 8.02 6.81 14.36
N PRO A 137 6.68 6.89 14.31
CA PRO A 137 5.84 5.91 14.97
C PRO A 137 6.14 4.47 14.53
N GLU A 138 6.35 4.24 13.22
CA GLU A 138 6.68 2.91 12.67
C GLU A 138 8.00 2.30 13.17
N GLY A 139 9.01 3.12 13.46
CA GLY A 139 10.37 2.64 13.75
C GLY A 139 10.74 2.63 15.23
N ARG A 140 9.99 3.31 16.09
CA ARG A 140 10.29 3.39 17.52
C ARG A 140 10.23 2.03 18.23
N ASN A 141 9.15 1.28 18.04
CA ASN A 141 8.86 0.08 18.84
C ASN A 141 9.16 -1.25 18.12
N VAL A 142 9.95 -1.23 17.05
CA VAL A 142 10.24 -2.43 16.25
C VAL A 142 11.47 -3.19 16.75
N GLY A 143 11.47 -4.51 16.54
CA GLY A 143 12.66 -5.32 16.78
C GLY A 143 13.64 -5.28 15.61
N TYR A 144 14.90 -5.65 15.85
CA TYR A 144 16.01 -5.56 14.87
C TYR A 144 15.72 -6.16 13.48
N ARG A 145 14.91 -7.22 13.36
CA ARG A 145 14.56 -7.80 12.04
C ARG A 145 13.66 -6.89 11.21
N ARG A 146 12.74 -6.22 11.88
CA ARG A 146 11.83 -5.25 11.28
C ARG A 146 12.57 -3.93 11.04
N MET A 147 13.43 -3.51 11.98
CA MET A 147 14.34 -2.38 11.76
C MET A 147 15.19 -2.58 10.51
N ARG A 148 15.78 -3.77 10.31
CA ARG A 148 16.52 -4.12 9.09
C ARG A 148 15.65 -4.00 7.83
N GLN A 149 14.38 -4.42 7.90
CA GLN A 149 13.47 -4.27 6.77
C GLN A 149 13.18 -2.79 6.49
N LEU A 150 12.95 -1.96 7.51
CA LEU A 150 12.74 -0.51 7.35
C LEU A 150 13.97 0.19 6.76
N LEU A 151 15.18 -0.19 7.19
CA LEU A 151 16.42 0.30 6.58
C LEU A 151 16.51 -0.06 5.09
N GLN A 152 16.11 -1.28 4.73
CA GLN A 152 16.06 -1.70 3.34
C GLN A 152 15.00 -0.94 2.53
N THR A 153 13.77 -0.86 3.03
CA THR A 153 12.64 -0.35 2.25
C THR A 153 12.63 1.17 2.19
N LYS A 154 13.06 1.87 3.24
CA LYS A 154 13.08 3.34 3.30
C LYS A 154 14.38 3.97 2.84
N PHE A 155 15.53 3.31 3.08
CA PHE A 155 16.85 3.89 2.77
C PHE A 155 17.64 3.06 1.75
N GLY A 156 17.14 1.90 1.32
CA GLY A 156 17.87 1.01 0.43
C GLY A 156 19.10 0.37 1.07
N ILE A 157 19.20 0.39 2.42
CA ILE A 157 20.39 -0.05 3.16
C ILE A 157 20.24 -1.53 3.56
N THR A 158 21.18 -2.36 3.12
CA THR A 158 21.27 -3.80 3.46
C THR A 158 22.37 -4.05 4.49
N LEU A 159 22.00 -4.50 5.69
CA LEU A 159 22.96 -4.82 6.76
C LEU A 159 22.80 -6.25 7.29
N HIS A 160 23.82 -6.76 7.98
CA HIS A 160 23.72 -7.99 8.75
C HIS A 160 22.80 -7.83 9.97
N TYR A 161 22.08 -8.92 10.29
CA TYR A 161 21.15 -8.94 11.44
C TYR A 161 21.84 -8.65 12.77
N ILE A 162 23.09 -9.07 12.94
CA ILE A 162 23.86 -8.86 14.18
C ILE A 162 24.15 -7.37 14.36
N THR A 163 24.59 -6.69 13.31
CA THR A 163 24.86 -5.25 13.33
C THR A 163 23.61 -4.46 13.70
N VAL A 164 22.49 -4.71 13.01
CA VAL A 164 21.21 -4.05 13.34
C VAL A 164 20.74 -4.39 14.74
N ALA A 165 20.95 -5.63 15.21
CA ALA A 165 20.60 -6.01 16.58
C ALA A 165 21.43 -5.28 17.64
N LEU A 166 22.72 -5.07 17.38
CA LEU A 166 23.60 -4.32 18.28
C LEU A 166 23.16 -2.85 18.33
N ILE A 167 23.03 -2.19 17.17
CA ILE A 167 22.60 -0.79 17.09
C ILE A 167 21.24 -0.58 17.77
N ASN A 168 20.25 -1.42 17.44
CA ASN A 168 18.90 -1.31 18.00
C ASN A 168 18.87 -1.61 19.51
N ARG A 169 19.77 -2.43 20.04
CA ARG A 169 19.86 -2.68 21.48
C ARG A 169 20.55 -1.53 22.21
N THR A 170 21.54 -0.90 21.58
CA THR A 170 22.22 0.27 22.12
C THR A 170 21.29 1.48 22.18
N LEU A 171 20.45 1.67 21.15
CA LEU A 171 19.53 2.80 21.06
C LEU A 171 18.18 2.59 21.79
N ASP A 172 17.68 1.35 21.86
CA ASP A 172 16.40 0.99 22.51
C ASP A 172 16.54 -0.26 23.41
N PRO A 173 17.29 -0.17 24.54
CA PRO A 173 17.46 -1.30 25.45
C PRO A 173 16.13 -1.72 26.11
N ASP A 174 15.32 -0.74 26.53
CA ASP A 174 14.05 -0.97 27.23
C ASP A 174 13.01 -1.64 26.31
N GLY A 175 12.89 -1.19 25.06
CA GLY A 175 11.99 -1.82 24.10
C GLY A 175 12.42 -3.25 23.77
N VAL A 176 13.73 -3.54 23.74
CA VAL A 176 14.24 -4.92 23.59
C VAL A 176 13.82 -5.80 24.76
N GLU A 177 13.93 -5.30 26.00
CA GLU A 177 13.50 -6.03 27.20
C GLU A 177 11.98 -6.25 27.23
N ASN A 178 11.20 -5.21 26.92
CA ASN A 178 9.74 -5.30 26.89
C ASN A 178 9.25 -6.34 25.87
N ARG A 179 9.91 -6.47 24.72
CA ARG A 179 9.61 -7.51 23.72
C ARG A 179 9.97 -8.92 24.19
N ALA A 180 10.86 -9.08 25.16
CA ALA A 180 11.27 -10.38 25.70
C ALA A 180 10.22 -11.00 26.63
N LYS A 181 9.26 -10.21 27.18
CA LYS A 181 8.29 -10.64 28.20
C LYS A 181 7.19 -11.61 27.73
N ARG A 182 7.20 -12.09 26.47
CA ARG A 182 6.34 -13.16 25.89
C ARG A 182 4.85 -13.15 26.30
N VAL A 183 4.23 -11.98 26.36
CA VAL A 183 2.89 -11.75 26.96
C VAL A 183 1.71 -12.38 26.17
N LEU A 184 1.91 -12.89 24.94
CA LEU A 184 0.79 -13.29 24.06
C LEU A 184 0.34 -14.75 24.24
N LYS A 185 -0.93 -14.95 24.65
CA LYS A 185 -1.67 -16.22 24.51
C LYS A 185 -2.30 -16.28 23.12
N ARG A 186 -2.03 -17.34 22.35
CA ARG A 186 -2.49 -17.49 20.95
C ARG A 186 -3.53 -18.60 20.84
N ARG A 187 -4.64 -18.33 20.16
CA ARG A 187 -5.66 -19.33 19.79
C ARG A 187 -5.39 -19.87 18.38
N VAL A 188 -5.76 -21.12 18.13
CA VAL A 188 -5.65 -21.75 16.80
C VAL A 188 -6.81 -21.26 15.93
N PHE A 189 -6.50 -20.76 14.73
CA PHE A 189 -7.49 -20.27 13.77
C PHE A 189 -7.33 -21.05 12.47
N LYS A 190 -8.40 -21.65 11.96
CA LYS A 190 -8.37 -22.50 10.77
C LYS A 190 -9.30 -21.93 9.71
N THR A 191 -8.79 -21.85 8.50
CA THR A 191 -9.52 -21.49 7.28
C THR A 191 -8.73 -22.05 6.08
N PRO A 192 -9.35 -22.42 4.94
CA PRO A 192 -8.67 -23.16 3.88
C PRO A 192 -7.56 -22.37 3.15
N GLY A 193 -7.75 -21.07 2.95
CA GLY A 193 -6.79 -20.24 2.23
C GLY A 193 -7.18 -18.78 2.16
N PRO A 194 -6.51 -17.96 1.34
CA PRO A 194 -6.83 -16.54 1.21
C PRO A 194 -8.21 -16.36 0.57
N ASN A 195 -8.84 -15.21 0.83
CA ASN A 195 -10.15 -14.84 0.33
C ASN A 195 -11.30 -15.76 0.77
N TYR A 196 -11.08 -16.66 1.73
CA TYR A 196 -12.18 -17.35 2.38
C TYR A 196 -12.91 -16.46 3.39
N ILE A 197 -12.15 -15.64 4.13
CA ILE A 197 -12.71 -14.74 5.14
C ILE A 197 -11.94 -13.42 5.10
N TRP A 198 -12.62 -12.33 4.76
CA TRP A 198 -12.15 -11.00 5.05
C TRP A 198 -12.78 -10.52 6.36
N SER A 199 -11.92 -10.20 7.32
CA SER A 199 -12.28 -9.72 8.65
C SER A 199 -12.13 -8.20 8.65
N ALA A 200 -13.18 -7.48 9.04
CA ALA A 200 -13.17 -6.02 9.09
C ALA A 200 -13.71 -5.48 10.41
N ASP A 201 -13.20 -4.32 10.82
CA ASP A 201 -13.52 -3.69 12.10
C ASP A 201 -13.05 -2.23 12.15
N GLY A 202 -13.61 -1.45 13.07
CA GLY A 202 -13.18 -0.08 13.38
C GLY A 202 -12.17 -0.04 14.53
N HIS A 203 -11.35 1.01 14.60
CA HIS A 203 -10.41 1.21 15.70
C HIS A 203 -10.39 2.64 16.23
N ASP A 204 -10.91 2.80 17.45
CA ASP A 204 -11.31 4.11 18.02
C ASP A 204 -10.25 4.78 18.90
N LYS A 205 -9.02 4.26 19.00
CA LYS A 205 -8.02 4.84 19.93
C LYS A 205 -7.59 6.28 19.59
N LEU A 206 -7.77 6.69 18.34
CA LEU A 206 -7.50 8.05 17.87
C LEU A 206 -8.75 8.94 17.83
N LYS A 207 -9.93 8.41 18.13
CA LYS A 207 -11.23 9.09 17.96
C LYS A 207 -11.34 10.38 18.76
N LYS A 208 -10.70 10.42 19.93
CA LYS A 208 -10.56 11.63 20.78
C LYS A 208 -9.83 12.80 20.10
N PHE A 209 -9.06 12.54 19.05
CA PHE A 209 -8.39 13.56 18.24
C PHE A 209 -9.14 13.82 16.92
N GLY A 210 -10.38 13.32 16.77
CA GLY A 210 -11.13 13.42 15.50
C GLY A 210 -10.66 12.47 14.40
N ILE A 211 -9.82 11.47 14.72
CA ILE A 211 -9.30 10.51 13.74
C ILE A 211 -9.82 9.11 14.07
N THR A 212 -10.46 8.47 13.10
CA THR A 212 -10.97 7.10 13.19
C THR A 212 -10.30 6.23 12.13
N LEU A 213 -10.16 4.94 12.43
CA LEU A 213 -9.57 3.96 11.52
C LEU A 213 -10.60 2.86 11.23
N TYR A 214 -10.61 2.38 10.00
CA TYR A 214 -11.34 1.16 9.63
C TYR A 214 -10.44 0.24 8.82
N GLY A 215 -10.38 -1.04 9.18
CA GLY A 215 -9.41 -1.98 8.61
C GLY A 215 -10.05 -3.23 8.05
N PHE A 216 -9.42 -3.78 7.02
CA PHE A 216 -9.76 -5.05 6.40
C PHE A 216 -8.54 -5.96 6.36
N ILE A 217 -8.70 -7.22 6.77
CA ILE A 217 -7.63 -8.22 6.76
C ILE A 217 -8.13 -9.57 6.25
N ASP A 218 -7.35 -10.19 5.37
CA ASP A 218 -7.57 -11.59 5.01
C ASP A 218 -7.18 -12.51 6.18
N ALA A 219 -8.11 -13.34 6.64
CA ALA A 219 -7.93 -14.08 7.88
C ALA A 219 -6.85 -15.17 7.82
N TRP A 220 -6.60 -15.74 6.63
CA TRP A 220 -5.66 -16.83 6.43
C TRP A 220 -4.24 -16.33 6.24
N SER A 221 -4.03 -15.53 5.19
CA SER A 221 -2.75 -14.94 4.83
C SER A 221 -2.34 -13.88 5.84
N ARG A 222 -3.30 -13.30 6.58
CA ARG A 222 -3.12 -12.12 7.43
C ARG A 222 -2.58 -10.93 6.63
N LYS A 223 -2.91 -10.84 5.34
CA LYS A 223 -2.65 -9.67 4.50
C LYS A 223 -3.65 -8.59 4.89
N ILE A 224 -3.14 -7.42 5.27
CA ILE A 224 -3.97 -6.22 5.40
C ILE A 224 -4.39 -5.85 3.99
N LEU A 225 -5.70 -5.83 3.75
CA LEU A 225 -6.26 -5.47 2.45
C LEU A 225 -6.35 -3.96 2.31
N GLY A 226 -6.76 -3.27 3.38
CA GLY A 226 -6.77 -1.82 3.46
C GLY A 226 -6.93 -1.34 4.90
N ILE A 227 -6.40 -0.16 5.19
CA ILE A 227 -6.70 0.61 6.41
C ILE A 227 -7.09 2.01 5.94
N TYR A 228 -8.28 2.44 6.30
CA TYR A 228 -8.85 3.72 5.91
C TYR A 228 -8.90 4.64 7.12
N VAL A 229 -8.34 5.83 6.97
CA VAL A 229 -8.36 6.90 7.98
C VAL A 229 -9.45 7.88 7.63
N HIS A 230 -10.34 8.15 8.57
CA HIS A 230 -11.46 9.07 8.37
C HIS A 230 -11.80 9.84 9.65
N ILE A 231 -12.68 10.83 9.55
CA ILE A 231 -13.19 11.58 10.72
C ILE A 231 -14.37 10.88 11.42
N THR A 232 -14.97 9.89 10.76
CA THR A 232 -16.08 9.08 11.29
C THR A 232 -15.98 7.65 10.80
N ASN A 233 -16.37 6.71 11.66
CA ASN A 233 -16.50 5.29 11.36
C ASN A 233 -17.89 4.73 11.66
N ASN A 234 -18.87 5.61 11.91
CA ASN A 234 -20.24 5.21 12.26
C ASN A 234 -21.19 5.22 11.04
N ASP A 235 -20.78 5.83 9.93
CA ASP A 235 -21.61 5.92 8.72
C ASP A 235 -21.38 4.71 7.82
N PRO A 236 -22.43 3.89 7.55
CA PRO A 236 -22.31 2.71 6.71
C PRO A 236 -21.88 2.96 5.28
N ARG A 237 -22.06 4.19 4.77
CA ARG A 237 -21.63 4.54 3.41
C ARG A 237 -20.13 4.40 3.24
N HIS A 238 -19.35 4.86 4.22
CA HIS A 238 -17.88 4.78 4.17
C HIS A 238 -17.41 3.33 4.09
N ILE A 239 -17.90 2.48 4.99
CA ILE A 239 -17.46 1.08 5.08
C ILE A 239 -17.90 0.28 3.85
N GLY A 240 -19.11 0.53 3.36
CA GLY A 240 -19.58 -0.07 2.12
C GLY A 240 -18.77 0.38 0.90
N TYR A 241 -18.40 1.67 0.82
CA TYR A 241 -17.56 2.20 -0.25
C TYR A 241 -16.13 1.61 -0.21
N TYR A 242 -15.49 1.58 0.96
CA TYR A 242 -14.18 0.95 1.16
C TYR A 242 -14.17 -0.51 0.71
N TYR A 243 -15.21 -1.26 1.07
CA TYR A 243 -15.37 -2.64 0.65
C TYR A 243 -15.43 -2.76 -0.88
N LEU A 244 -16.21 -1.93 -1.58
CA LEU A 244 -16.27 -1.96 -3.05
C LEU A 244 -14.93 -1.59 -3.70
N GLN A 245 -14.17 -0.65 -3.14
CA GLN A 245 -12.81 -0.36 -3.63
C GLN A 245 -11.92 -1.61 -3.53
N LEU A 246 -11.95 -2.33 -2.40
CA LEU A 246 -11.21 -3.59 -2.24
C LEU A 246 -11.66 -4.68 -3.21
N VAL A 247 -12.96 -4.76 -3.51
CA VAL A 247 -13.51 -5.70 -4.49
C VAL A 247 -12.93 -5.42 -5.87
N LYS A 248 -12.90 -4.14 -6.29
CA LYS A 248 -12.30 -3.72 -7.57
C LYS A 248 -10.81 -4.01 -7.62
N GLU A 249 -10.07 -3.63 -6.58
CA GLU A 249 -8.62 -3.84 -6.49
C GLU A 249 -8.22 -5.32 -6.49
N THR A 250 -9.02 -6.17 -5.82
CA THR A 250 -8.74 -7.61 -5.73
C THR A 250 -9.29 -8.39 -6.94
N GLY A 251 -10.23 -7.80 -7.69
CA GLY A 251 -10.91 -8.43 -8.83
C GLY A 251 -11.98 -9.46 -8.40
N GLY A 252 -12.57 -9.28 -7.21
CA GLY A 252 -13.52 -10.23 -6.65
C GLY A 252 -13.86 -10.04 -5.19
N ILE A 253 -14.74 -10.89 -4.68
CA ILE A 253 -15.20 -10.91 -3.29
C ILE A 253 -14.65 -12.14 -2.56
N PRO A 254 -14.53 -12.10 -1.22
CA PRO A 254 -14.23 -13.30 -0.45
C PRO A 254 -15.43 -14.24 -0.39
N ARG A 255 -15.21 -15.51 -0.03
CA ARG A 255 -16.32 -16.44 0.29
C ARG A 255 -17.19 -15.90 1.42
N ARG A 256 -16.57 -15.24 2.40
CA ARG A 256 -17.27 -14.58 3.51
C ARG A 256 -16.61 -13.28 3.94
N THR A 257 -17.42 -12.33 4.40
CA THR A 257 -16.97 -11.23 5.26
C THR A 257 -17.36 -11.48 6.70
N SER A 258 -16.58 -10.94 7.64
CA SER A 258 -16.83 -11.05 9.08
C SER A 258 -16.59 -9.69 9.72
N THR A 259 -17.60 -9.17 10.42
CA THR A 259 -17.50 -7.93 11.19
C THR A 259 -18.12 -8.09 12.55
N ASP A 260 -17.96 -7.08 13.39
CA ASP A 260 -18.80 -6.92 14.56
C ASP A 260 -20.22 -6.52 14.15
N LYS A 261 -21.18 -6.73 15.05
CA LYS A 261 -22.58 -6.34 14.82
C LYS A 261 -22.73 -4.85 15.06
N GLY A 262 -22.65 -4.07 13.98
CA GLY A 262 -22.78 -2.63 13.98
C GLY A 262 -23.71 -2.15 12.86
N THR A 263 -24.32 -0.99 13.05
CA THR A 263 -25.13 -0.35 11.99
C THR A 263 -24.26 0.18 10.86
N GLU A 264 -23.00 0.45 11.14
CA GLU A 264 -21.99 0.92 10.20
C GLU A 264 -21.57 -0.17 9.19
N THR A 265 -21.82 -1.46 9.46
CA THR A 265 -21.38 -2.55 8.56
C THR A 265 -22.48 -3.06 7.62
N ILE A 266 -23.69 -2.48 7.69
CA ILE A 266 -24.86 -2.98 6.96
C ILE A 266 -24.71 -2.88 5.43
N HIS A 267 -24.07 -1.84 4.91
CA HIS A 267 -23.84 -1.71 3.46
C HIS A 267 -22.84 -2.75 2.96
N LEU A 268 -21.72 -2.96 3.68
CA LEU A 268 -20.76 -4.03 3.37
C LEU A 268 -21.47 -5.39 3.35
N ALA A 269 -22.29 -5.68 4.37
CA ALA A 269 -23.06 -6.92 4.43
C ALA A 269 -23.99 -7.06 3.22
N GLY A 270 -24.74 -6.01 2.87
CA GLY A 270 -25.63 -5.99 1.70
C GLY A 270 -24.89 -6.26 0.39
N HIS A 271 -23.78 -5.56 0.17
CA HIS A 271 -22.95 -5.71 -1.04
C HIS A 271 -22.33 -7.10 -1.15
N GLN A 272 -21.82 -7.66 -0.05
CA GLN A 272 -21.32 -9.05 -0.04
C GLN A 272 -22.42 -10.03 -0.43
N ILE A 273 -23.62 -9.92 0.16
CA ILE A 273 -24.75 -10.83 -0.10
C ILE A 273 -25.19 -10.71 -1.56
N ASN A 274 -25.35 -9.49 -2.07
CA ASN A 274 -25.77 -9.22 -3.43
C ASN A 274 -24.77 -9.81 -4.45
N LEU A 275 -23.49 -9.48 -4.32
CA LEU A 275 -22.45 -10.00 -5.21
C LEU A 275 -22.29 -11.51 -5.09
N THR A 276 -22.45 -12.08 -3.89
CA THR A 276 -22.43 -13.55 -3.72
C THR A 276 -23.60 -14.20 -4.45
N GLN A 277 -24.81 -13.66 -4.33
CA GLN A 277 -26.00 -14.18 -5.00
C GLN A 277 -25.82 -14.18 -6.53
N GLN A 278 -25.15 -13.17 -7.07
CA GLN A 278 -24.97 -13.03 -8.50
C GLN A 278 -23.79 -13.84 -9.06
N TYR A 279 -22.69 -13.95 -8.33
CA TYR A 279 -21.41 -14.47 -8.86
C TYR A 279 -20.90 -15.76 -8.21
N ASN A 280 -21.52 -16.24 -7.12
CA ASN A 280 -21.14 -17.49 -6.48
C ASN A 280 -22.22 -18.57 -6.68
N GLU A 281 -22.16 -19.28 -7.80
CA GLU A 281 -23.09 -20.35 -8.16
C GLU A 281 -23.16 -21.48 -7.11
N GLU A 282 -22.07 -21.69 -6.37
CA GLU A 282 -21.99 -22.70 -5.30
C GLU A 282 -22.71 -22.28 -4.01
N SER A 283 -23.18 -21.02 -3.92
CA SER A 283 -23.82 -20.49 -2.73
C SER A 283 -25.28 -20.92 -2.63
N ILE A 284 -25.58 -21.84 -1.71
CA ILE A 284 -26.95 -22.27 -1.41
C ILE A 284 -27.76 -21.12 -0.78
N ASP A 285 -27.15 -20.36 0.13
CA ASP A 285 -27.77 -19.23 0.82
C ASP A 285 -26.79 -18.05 0.87
N PRO A 286 -26.92 -17.08 -0.06
CA PRO A 286 -26.07 -15.89 -0.09
C PRO A 286 -26.13 -15.06 1.19
N THR A 287 -27.19 -15.15 2.01
CA THR A 287 -27.27 -14.38 3.26
C THR A 287 -26.23 -14.83 4.29
N GLN A 288 -25.69 -16.05 4.16
CA GLN A 288 -24.61 -16.58 5.00
C GLN A 288 -23.21 -16.14 4.56
N SER A 289 -23.11 -15.34 3.50
CA SER A 289 -21.83 -14.79 3.01
C SER A 289 -21.31 -13.64 3.88
N HIS A 290 -22.15 -13.05 4.74
CA HIS A 290 -21.72 -12.10 5.76
C HIS A 290 -21.97 -12.65 7.17
N LEU A 291 -20.96 -12.59 8.02
CA LEU A 291 -21.02 -13.07 9.40
C LEU A 291 -20.91 -11.91 10.39
N PHE A 292 -22.00 -11.62 11.09
CA PHE A 292 -21.95 -10.80 12.29
C PHE A 292 -21.39 -11.63 13.45
N THR A 293 -20.20 -11.26 13.91
CA THR A 293 -19.49 -11.91 14.99
C THR A 293 -19.42 -11.02 16.22
N LYS A 294 -19.13 -11.60 17.39
CA LYS A 294 -18.75 -10.80 18.57
C LYS A 294 -17.29 -10.39 18.41
N SER A 295 -16.87 -9.20 18.87
CA SER A 295 -15.47 -8.74 18.89
C SER A 295 -14.44 -9.82 19.25
N THR A 296 -14.71 -10.59 20.30
CA THR A 296 -13.87 -11.71 20.77
C THR A 296 -13.62 -12.83 19.74
N HIS A 297 -14.48 -12.92 18.71
CA HIS A 297 -14.41 -13.89 17.62
C HIS A 297 -13.80 -13.28 16.35
N ASN A 298 -13.80 -11.95 16.20
CA ASN A 298 -13.14 -11.20 15.12
C ASN A 298 -11.61 -11.11 15.34
N GLN A 299 -10.99 -12.25 15.67
CA GLN A 299 -9.65 -12.34 16.26
C GLN A 299 -8.52 -11.80 15.37
N LYS A 300 -8.72 -11.73 14.04
CA LYS A 300 -7.66 -11.36 13.10
C LYS A 300 -7.46 -9.87 13.00
N ILE A 301 -8.54 -9.12 12.82
CA ILE A 301 -8.48 -7.67 12.84
C ILE A 301 -8.15 -7.15 14.25
N GLU A 302 -8.63 -7.78 15.32
CA GLU A 302 -8.21 -7.44 16.69
C GLU A 302 -6.71 -7.69 16.94
N CYS A 303 -6.17 -8.76 16.36
CA CYS A 303 -4.73 -9.02 16.42
C CYS A 303 -3.93 -7.99 15.58
N LEU A 304 -4.49 -7.52 14.46
CA LEU A 304 -3.95 -6.42 13.68
C LEU A 304 -3.91 -5.15 14.52
N TRP A 305 -5.02 -4.76 15.15
CA TRP A 305 -5.10 -3.59 16.03
C TRP A 305 -4.11 -3.64 17.19
N SER A 306 -3.95 -4.80 17.84
CA SER A 306 -2.93 -4.95 18.88
C SER A 306 -1.51 -4.73 18.36
N GLN A 307 -1.22 -5.13 17.12
CA GLN A 307 0.09 -4.90 16.49
C GLN A 307 0.27 -3.43 16.10
N LEU A 308 -0.75 -2.82 15.48
CA LEU A 308 -0.74 -1.42 15.09
C LEU A 308 -0.56 -0.53 16.32
N MET A 309 -1.25 -0.83 17.42
CA MET A 309 -1.07 -0.12 18.69
C MET A 309 0.36 -0.14 19.17
N LYS A 310 0.96 -1.33 19.26
CA LYS A 310 2.32 -1.51 19.78
C LYS A 310 3.39 -0.92 18.87
N GLN A 311 3.19 -0.98 17.55
CA GLN A 311 4.23 -0.65 16.58
C GLN A 311 4.09 0.75 16.00
N TYR A 312 2.94 1.40 16.13
CA TYR A 312 2.67 2.68 15.47
C TYR A 312 1.85 3.61 16.38
N ASN A 313 0.60 3.28 16.71
CA ASN A 313 -0.31 4.25 17.34
C ASN A 313 0.14 4.73 18.72
N SER A 314 0.82 3.90 19.53
CA SER A 314 1.27 4.33 20.86
C SER A 314 2.14 5.59 20.80
N GLU A 315 3.08 5.65 19.85
CA GLU A 315 3.96 6.82 19.72
C GLU A 315 3.27 8.01 19.08
N LEU A 316 2.40 7.77 18.10
CA LEU A 316 1.57 8.82 17.53
C LEU A 316 0.68 9.47 18.61
N ILE A 317 0.00 8.65 19.42
CA ILE A 317 -0.85 9.12 20.53
C ILE A 317 -0.03 9.93 21.53
N ASN A 318 1.18 9.47 21.90
CA ASN A 318 2.05 10.21 22.81
C ASN A 318 2.41 11.59 22.23
N LYS A 319 2.82 11.65 20.96
CA LYS A 319 3.15 12.92 20.29
C LYS A 319 1.95 13.89 20.26
N LEU A 320 0.75 13.38 19.98
CA LEU A 320 -0.46 14.19 19.93
C LEU A 320 -0.84 14.71 21.33
N PHE A 321 -0.67 13.91 22.38
CA PHE A 321 -0.87 14.38 23.75
C PHE A 321 0.12 15.46 24.15
N THR A 322 1.42 15.26 23.86
CA THR A 322 2.44 16.27 24.13
C THR A 322 2.13 17.58 23.42
N ALA A 323 1.66 17.54 22.17
CA ALA A 323 1.28 18.76 21.45
C ALA A 323 0.12 19.53 22.11
N ILE A 324 -0.86 18.83 22.68
CA ILE A 324 -1.95 19.46 23.45
C ILE A 324 -1.40 20.03 24.77
N GLU A 325 -0.58 19.26 25.50
CA GLU A 325 0.02 19.69 26.78
C GLU A 325 0.92 20.92 26.62
N GLU A 326 1.68 20.98 25.52
CA GLU A 326 2.56 22.11 25.17
C GLU A 326 1.82 23.26 24.46
N SER A 327 0.50 23.16 24.29
CA SER A 327 -0.35 24.19 23.66
C SER A 327 0.07 24.56 22.23
N PHE A 328 0.55 23.58 21.45
CA PHE A 328 0.77 23.75 20.01
C PHE A 328 -0.53 23.71 19.19
N TYR A 329 -1.60 23.22 19.82
CA TYR A 329 -2.91 23.00 19.22
C TYR A 329 -3.98 22.97 20.29
N ASP A 330 -5.07 23.72 20.10
CA ASP A 330 -6.28 23.63 20.94
C ASP A 330 -7.39 22.81 20.25
N PRO A 331 -7.72 21.60 20.73
CA PRO A 331 -8.81 20.80 20.19
C PRO A 331 -10.21 21.35 20.46
N GLN A 332 -10.35 22.41 21.27
CA GLN A 332 -11.63 23.09 21.50
C GLN A 332 -11.85 24.27 20.54
N ASP A 333 -10.81 24.72 19.83
CA ASP A 333 -10.94 25.73 18.79
C ASP A 333 -11.35 25.03 17.46
N PRO A 334 -12.53 25.32 16.89
CA PRO A 334 -13.01 24.65 15.67
C PRO A 334 -12.12 24.89 14.45
N LEU A 335 -11.49 26.06 14.35
CA LEU A 335 -10.58 26.36 13.24
C LEU A 335 -9.30 25.54 13.38
N GLU A 336 -8.69 25.54 14.56
CA GLU A 336 -7.50 24.73 14.81
C GLU A 336 -7.80 23.24 14.64
N GLN A 337 -8.97 22.76 15.09
CA GLN A 337 -9.39 21.38 14.92
C GLN A 337 -9.56 21.01 13.44
N LEU A 338 -10.16 21.89 12.64
CA LEU A 338 -10.33 21.66 11.21
C LEU A 338 -8.99 21.66 10.48
N LEU A 339 -8.08 22.59 10.82
CA LEU A 339 -6.72 22.62 10.29
C LEU A 339 -5.91 21.38 10.71
N PHE A 340 -6.10 20.91 11.94
CA PHE A 340 -5.51 19.68 12.44
C PHE A 340 -5.95 18.49 11.58
N ILE A 341 -7.26 18.32 11.36
CA ILE A 341 -7.81 17.23 10.54
C ILE A 341 -7.26 17.31 9.10
N TYR A 342 -7.23 18.51 8.51
CA TYR A 342 -6.72 18.77 7.16
C TYR A 342 -5.29 18.25 6.97
N LEU A 343 -4.42 18.47 7.95
CA LEU A 343 -3.01 18.04 7.87
C LEU A 343 -2.81 16.58 8.31
N TRP A 344 -3.44 16.19 9.41
CA TRP A 344 -3.13 14.91 10.07
C TRP A 344 -3.82 13.72 9.42
N VAL A 345 -5.04 13.83 8.90
CA VAL A 345 -5.71 12.67 8.29
C VAL A 345 -4.94 12.15 7.06
N PRO A 346 -4.56 12.99 6.08
CA PRO A 346 -3.75 12.54 4.94
C PRO A 346 -2.36 12.05 5.35
N LEU A 347 -1.74 12.69 6.36
CA LEU A 347 -0.43 12.27 6.88
C LEU A 347 -0.50 10.87 7.51
N VAL A 348 -1.53 10.61 8.32
CA VAL A 348 -1.73 9.31 8.98
C VAL A 348 -2.09 8.24 7.95
N GLN A 349 -2.95 8.53 6.95
CA GLN A 349 -3.27 7.61 5.87
C GLN A 349 -2.00 7.15 5.16
N ARG A 350 -1.20 8.10 4.65
CA ARG A 350 0.04 7.79 3.92
C ARG A 350 1.02 6.98 4.77
N SER A 351 1.13 7.30 6.06
CA SER A 351 2.00 6.58 6.98
C SER A 351 1.51 5.16 7.27
N LEU A 352 0.19 4.94 7.32
CA LEU A 352 -0.41 3.61 7.47
C LEU A 352 -0.33 2.79 6.19
N ASP A 353 -0.34 3.41 5.01
CA ASP A 353 -0.11 2.75 3.73
C ASP A 353 1.33 2.19 3.66
N ASP A 354 2.31 3.01 4.05
CA ASP A 354 3.71 2.58 4.20
C ASP A 354 3.85 1.42 5.20
N TRP A 355 3.18 1.54 6.35
CA TRP A 355 3.18 0.49 7.37
C TRP A 355 2.56 -0.81 6.89
N THR A 356 1.45 -0.70 6.16
CA THR A 356 0.73 -1.81 5.54
C THR A 356 1.61 -2.52 4.52
N ASN A 357 2.26 -1.78 3.62
CA ASN A 357 3.19 -2.33 2.64
C ASN A 357 4.37 -3.05 3.32
N ASN A 358 4.98 -2.41 4.32
CA ASN A 358 6.04 -3.05 5.11
C ASN A 358 5.51 -4.32 5.79
N TYR A 359 4.32 -4.29 6.40
CA TYR A 359 3.71 -5.41 7.13
C TYR A 359 3.42 -6.59 6.19
N ASN A 360 2.82 -6.32 5.03
CA ASN A 360 2.42 -7.34 4.07
C ASN A 360 3.62 -8.03 3.40
N THR A 361 4.70 -7.29 3.15
CA THR A 361 5.95 -7.81 2.57
C THR A 361 6.85 -8.51 3.58
N TYR A 362 6.64 -8.30 4.88
CA TYR A 362 7.52 -8.87 5.92
C TYR A 362 7.41 -10.39 6.03
N LYS A 363 8.56 -11.05 5.88
CA LYS A 363 8.67 -12.50 6.08
C LYS A 363 8.52 -12.88 7.55
N ARG A 364 7.40 -13.52 7.88
CA ARG A 364 7.09 -13.97 9.24
C ARG A 364 8.00 -15.12 9.66
N ARG A 365 8.26 -15.19 10.97
CA ARG A 365 9.00 -16.31 11.57
C ARG A 365 8.15 -17.58 11.54
N LEU A 366 8.83 -18.73 11.58
CA LEU A 366 8.17 -20.00 11.85
C LEU A 366 7.47 -19.94 13.20
N ASP A 367 6.20 -20.31 13.21
CA ASP A 367 5.47 -20.61 14.44
C ASP A 367 4.86 -21.99 14.32
N LYS A 368 5.44 -22.97 15.04
CA LYS A 368 4.98 -24.36 15.04
C LYS A 368 3.58 -24.54 15.64
N LYS A 369 3.07 -23.54 16.37
CA LYS A 369 1.75 -23.57 16.99
C LYS A 369 0.67 -22.93 16.12
N SER A 370 1.05 -22.33 14.99
CA SER A 370 0.11 -21.71 14.06
C SER A 370 -0.35 -22.72 13.01
N SER A 371 -1.65 -22.76 12.77
CA SER A 371 -2.27 -23.43 11.61
C SER A 371 -2.32 -22.54 10.36
N LEU A 372 -1.83 -21.30 10.46
CA LEU A 372 -1.78 -20.36 9.34
C LEU A 372 -0.37 -20.33 8.73
N PRO A 373 -0.22 -19.84 7.48
CA PRO A 373 1.08 -19.80 6.80
C PRO A 373 2.14 -19.06 7.60
N THR A 374 3.31 -19.68 7.78
CA THR A 374 4.48 -19.07 8.42
C THR A 374 5.71 -19.26 7.53
N ARG A 375 6.82 -18.57 7.81
CA ARG A 375 8.02 -18.53 6.95
C ARG A 375 7.81 -17.88 5.57
N CYS A 376 6.69 -17.20 5.35
CA CYS A 376 6.37 -16.41 4.17
C CYS A 376 5.91 -15.00 4.58
N SER A 377 5.86 -14.07 3.62
CA SER A 377 5.19 -12.79 3.78
C SER A 377 3.68 -12.94 3.59
N ALA A 378 2.89 -11.95 4.00
CA ALA A 378 1.45 -11.94 3.79
C ALA A 378 1.12 -11.94 2.28
N ASP A 379 1.81 -11.09 1.52
CA ASP A 379 1.64 -11.00 0.08
C ASP A 379 1.97 -12.33 -0.62
N TRP A 380 3.05 -12.99 -0.19
CA TRP A 380 3.46 -14.23 -0.82
C TRP A 380 2.40 -15.32 -0.67
N CYS A 381 1.91 -15.56 0.56
CA CYS A 381 0.91 -16.60 0.74
C CYS A 381 -0.46 -16.18 0.17
N PHE A 382 -0.82 -14.91 0.20
CA PHE A 382 -2.06 -14.43 -0.41
C PHE A 382 -2.09 -14.65 -1.94
N ASN A 383 -0.98 -14.36 -2.62
CA ASN A 383 -0.89 -14.47 -4.08
C ASN A 383 -0.61 -15.90 -4.57
N TYR A 384 0.14 -16.69 -3.78
CA TYR A 384 0.54 -18.07 -4.11
C TYR A 384 0.16 -19.02 -2.97
N PRO A 385 -1.14 -19.23 -2.72
CA PRO A 385 -1.59 -20.03 -1.59
C PRO A 385 -1.18 -21.50 -1.67
N GLU A 386 -1.14 -22.08 -2.87
CA GLU A 386 -0.73 -23.46 -3.14
C GLU A 386 0.69 -23.77 -2.66
N GLU A 387 1.61 -22.81 -2.78
CA GLU A 387 2.98 -22.90 -2.27
C GLU A 387 3.05 -22.99 -0.74
N GLN A 388 1.94 -22.71 -0.05
CA GLN A 388 1.79 -22.82 1.40
C GLN A 388 0.70 -23.82 1.81
N GLY A 389 0.22 -24.64 0.86
CA GLY A 389 -0.83 -25.63 1.09
C GLY A 389 -2.22 -25.03 1.36
N GLY A 390 -2.48 -23.81 0.89
CA GLY A 390 -3.79 -23.16 0.94
C GLY A 390 -4.52 -23.21 -0.40
N GLU A 391 -5.81 -22.87 -0.35
CA GLU A 391 -6.71 -22.83 -1.50
C GLU A 391 -7.19 -21.40 -1.79
N GLN A 392 -7.24 -20.99 -3.05
CA GLN A 392 -7.74 -19.66 -3.41
C GLN A 392 -9.26 -19.59 -3.27
N GLY A 393 -9.76 -18.79 -2.34
CA GLY A 393 -11.19 -18.63 -2.07
C GLY A 393 -11.88 -17.49 -2.83
N LEU A 394 -11.16 -16.73 -3.66
CA LEU A 394 -11.71 -15.56 -4.34
C LEU A 394 -12.83 -15.94 -5.31
N ILE A 395 -14.00 -15.31 -5.15
CA ILE A 395 -15.07 -15.34 -6.15
C ILE A 395 -14.84 -14.17 -7.08
N LYS A 396 -14.59 -14.45 -8.36
CA LYS A 396 -14.33 -13.41 -9.36
C LYS A 396 -15.60 -12.61 -9.60
N VAL A 397 -15.46 -11.29 -9.58
CA VAL A 397 -16.54 -10.35 -9.87
C VAL A 397 -16.00 -9.34 -10.89
N PRO A 398 -16.70 -9.11 -12.02
CA PRO A 398 -16.34 -8.06 -12.98
C PRO A 398 -16.36 -6.69 -12.29
N SER A 399 -15.43 -5.80 -12.64
CA SER A 399 -15.36 -4.45 -12.06
C SER A 399 -16.64 -3.67 -12.26
N GLU A 400 -17.34 -3.89 -13.38
CA GLU A 400 -18.59 -3.22 -13.74
C GLU A 400 -19.70 -3.47 -12.72
N ALA A 401 -19.69 -4.62 -12.04
CA ALA A 401 -20.67 -4.95 -11.01
C ALA A 401 -20.45 -4.10 -9.74
N ALA A 402 -19.19 -3.92 -9.35
CA ALA A 402 -18.84 -3.04 -8.24
C ALA A 402 -19.08 -1.57 -8.62
N ASP A 403 -18.78 -1.17 -9.85
CA ASP A 403 -19.04 0.19 -10.36
C ASP A 403 -20.54 0.51 -10.39
N ALA A 404 -21.39 -0.46 -10.73
CA ALA A 404 -22.84 -0.29 -10.70
C ALA A 404 -23.36 -0.05 -9.28
N LEU A 405 -22.91 -0.84 -8.30
CA LEU A 405 -23.23 -0.63 -6.89
C LEU A 405 -22.68 0.70 -6.37
N GLU A 406 -21.49 1.10 -6.82
CA GLU A 406 -20.90 2.39 -6.46
C GLU A 406 -21.75 3.54 -6.97
N LYS A 407 -22.17 3.52 -8.24
CA LYS A 407 -23.02 4.54 -8.83
C LYS A 407 -24.40 4.64 -8.18
N GLU A 408 -24.97 3.51 -7.77
CA GLU A 408 -26.31 3.45 -7.16
C GLU A 408 -26.30 3.96 -5.71
N PHE A 409 -25.34 3.50 -4.88
CA PHE A 409 -25.34 3.78 -3.44
C PHE A 409 -24.42 4.94 -3.04
N TYR A 410 -23.43 5.26 -3.87
CA TYR A 410 -22.37 6.25 -3.61
C TYR A 410 -22.15 7.19 -4.80
N PRO A 411 -23.20 7.89 -5.29
CA PRO A 411 -23.07 8.78 -6.45
C PRO A 411 -22.05 9.92 -6.25
N GLU A 412 -21.72 10.23 -4.99
CA GLU A 412 -20.76 11.25 -4.57
C GLU A 412 -19.55 10.61 -3.86
N GLY A 413 -19.04 9.49 -4.38
CA GLY A 413 -17.93 8.74 -3.76
C GLY A 413 -16.70 9.60 -3.45
N ASP A 414 -16.35 10.52 -4.34
CA ASP A 414 -15.21 11.44 -4.13
C ASP A 414 -15.43 12.39 -2.95
N GLU A 415 -16.65 12.91 -2.76
CA GLU A 415 -16.99 13.75 -1.61
C GLU A 415 -17.12 12.92 -0.33
N LEU A 416 -17.55 11.66 -0.42
CA LEU A 416 -17.62 10.74 0.72
C LEU A 416 -16.23 10.47 1.34
N LEU A 417 -15.17 10.51 0.53
CA LEU A 417 -13.80 10.33 1.02
C LEU A 417 -13.16 11.61 1.55
N ARG A 418 -13.84 12.75 1.47
CA ARG A 418 -13.29 14.02 1.96
C ARG A 418 -13.40 14.12 3.46
N THR A 419 -12.27 14.45 4.07
CA THR A 419 -12.11 14.55 5.51
C THR A 419 -12.23 15.98 6.02
N THR A 420 -12.26 16.94 5.10
CA THR A 420 -12.52 18.36 5.37
C THR A 420 -13.44 18.92 4.30
N PRO A 421 -14.25 19.95 4.60
CA PRO A 421 -15.13 20.56 3.61
C PRO A 421 -14.37 21.13 2.42
N LYS A 422 -15.01 21.10 1.24
CA LYS A 422 -14.46 21.66 -0.01
C LYS A 422 -13.88 23.07 0.16
N TRP A 423 -14.68 23.92 0.78
CA TRP A 423 -14.35 25.34 0.92
C TRP A 423 -13.07 25.56 1.73
N PHE A 424 -12.77 24.69 2.69
CA PHE A 424 -11.57 24.83 3.52
C PHE A 424 -10.32 24.54 2.68
N SER A 425 -10.33 23.45 1.91
CA SER A 425 -9.25 23.16 0.97
C SER A 425 -9.04 24.25 -0.09
N ASP A 426 -10.14 24.82 -0.60
CA ASP A 426 -10.08 25.88 -1.62
C ASP A 426 -9.47 27.17 -1.03
N ILE A 427 -9.88 27.58 0.17
CA ILE A 427 -9.31 28.74 0.87
C ILE A 427 -7.83 28.54 1.19
N ILE A 428 -7.40 27.35 1.63
CA ILE A 428 -5.99 27.09 1.90
C ILE A 428 -5.16 27.26 0.62
N ALA A 429 -5.65 26.79 -0.52
CA ALA A 429 -4.99 26.98 -1.81
C ALA A 429 -4.91 28.47 -2.21
N GLU A 430 -5.97 29.25 -1.96
CA GLU A 430 -5.97 30.70 -2.18
C GLU A 430 -4.97 31.42 -1.28
N LEU A 431 -4.90 31.07 0.01
CA LEU A 431 -3.93 31.62 0.95
C LEU A 431 -2.49 31.29 0.54
N GLN A 432 -2.24 30.05 0.08
CA GLN A 432 -0.93 29.68 -0.43
C GLN A 432 -0.50 30.55 -1.61
N ALA A 433 -1.41 30.83 -2.54
CA ALA A 433 -1.13 31.69 -3.69
C ALA A 433 -0.97 33.16 -3.29
N ALA A 434 -1.81 33.66 -2.38
CA ALA A 434 -1.80 35.06 -1.95
C ALA A 434 -0.57 35.44 -1.13
N PHE A 435 -0.08 34.51 -0.29
CA PHE A 435 1.06 34.73 0.61
C PHE A 435 2.38 34.09 0.10
N ASP A 436 2.39 33.51 -1.10
CA ASP A 436 3.53 32.77 -1.67
C ASP A 436 4.08 31.71 -0.68
N LEU A 437 3.18 30.96 -0.05
CA LEU A 437 3.55 29.99 0.99
C LEU A 437 4.04 28.68 0.36
N ALA A 438 5.35 28.48 0.42
CA ALA A 438 5.96 27.20 0.09
C ALA A 438 5.67 26.16 1.19
N ILE A 439 4.58 25.40 1.05
CA ILE A 439 4.24 24.31 1.99
C ILE A 439 5.00 23.03 1.57
N PRO A 440 5.95 22.55 2.39
CA PRO A 440 6.66 21.31 2.10
C PRO A 440 5.72 20.10 2.21
N ILE A 441 6.17 18.95 1.70
CA ILE A 441 5.49 17.69 1.96
C ILE A 441 5.38 17.51 3.49
N VAL A 442 4.14 17.38 3.96
CA VAL A 442 3.85 17.19 5.38
C VAL A 442 4.32 15.81 5.83
N THR A 443 5.04 15.79 6.95
CA THR A 443 5.61 14.61 7.60
C THR A 443 5.40 14.71 9.11
N VAL A 444 5.61 13.60 9.83
CA VAL A 444 5.58 13.59 11.30
C VAL A 444 6.67 14.45 11.98
N HIS A 445 7.62 15.00 11.21
CA HIS A 445 8.71 15.84 11.70
C HIS A 445 8.41 17.34 11.56
N ASN A 446 7.69 17.75 10.52
CA ASN A 446 7.42 19.17 10.21
C ASN A 446 5.95 19.56 10.29
N VAL A 447 5.03 18.62 10.58
CA VAL A 447 3.57 18.88 10.58
C VAL A 447 3.16 20.05 11.47
N TRP A 448 3.78 20.21 12.64
CA TRP A 448 3.47 21.34 13.54
C TRP A 448 4.04 22.68 13.06
N GLU A 449 5.17 22.67 12.36
CA GLU A 449 5.70 23.87 11.71
C GLU A 449 4.75 24.32 10.59
N VAL A 450 4.29 23.37 9.76
CA VAL A 450 3.31 23.63 8.70
C VAL A 450 1.99 24.12 9.29
N PHE A 451 1.50 23.48 10.36
CA PHE A 451 0.31 23.90 11.09
C PHE A 451 0.44 25.36 11.55
N THR A 452 1.57 25.72 12.16
CA THR A 452 1.82 27.08 12.66
C THR A 452 1.83 28.12 11.53
N VAL A 453 2.46 27.80 10.39
CA VAL A 453 2.50 28.69 9.22
C VAL A 453 1.10 28.92 8.67
N LEU A 454 0.31 27.86 8.49
CA LEU A 454 -1.05 27.95 7.99
C LEU A 454 -1.98 28.68 8.96
N ASN A 455 -1.92 28.38 10.26
CA ASN A 455 -2.75 29.04 11.27
C ASN A 455 -2.50 30.55 11.27
N LYS A 456 -1.23 30.98 11.19
CA LYS A 456 -0.88 32.41 11.10
C LYS A 456 -1.40 33.07 9.81
N ALA A 457 -1.34 32.37 8.68
CA ALA A 457 -1.86 32.90 7.42
C ALA A 457 -3.39 33.07 7.48
N ILE A 458 -4.10 32.11 8.07
CA ILE A 458 -5.54 32.18 8.29
C ILE A 458 -5.89 33.34 9.24
N GLN A 459 -5.18 33.48 10.36
CA GLN A 459 -5.40 34.58 11.30
C GLN A 459 -5.15 35.96 10.66
N ALA A 460 -4.12 36.08 9.82
CA ALA A 460 -3.84 37.31 9.07
C ALA A 460 -4.96 37.63 8.06
N TYR A 461 -5.47 36.61 7.37
CA TYR A 461 -6.61 36.74 6.47
C TYR A 461 -7.87 37.18 7.22
N ASP A 462 -8.24 36.50 8.30
CA ASP A 462 -9.45 36.82 9.08
C ASP A 462 -9.35 38.22 9.70
N THR A 463 -8.17 38.61 10.19
CA THR A 463 -7.94 39.97 10.70
C THR A 463 -8.15 41.02 9.61
N ALA A 464 -7.61 40.79 8.41
CA ALA A 464 -7.79 41.71 7.28
C ALA A 464 -9.26 41.75 6.84
N TRP A 465 -9.92 40.58 6.75
CA TRP A 465 -11.33 40.45 6.37
C TRP A 465 -12.24 41.23 7.31
N LEU A 466 -12.06 41.06 8.62
CA LEU A 466 -12.84 41.71 9.67
C LEU A 466 -12.56 43.21 9.80
N SER A 467 -11.40 43.68 9.33
CA SER A 467 -11.06 45.11 9.34
C SER A 467 -11.75 45.91 8.24
N ASP A 468 -12.21 45.24 7.17
CA ASP A 468 -12.96 45.86 6.10
C ASP A 468 -14.48 45.81 6.41
N PRO A 469 -15.13 46.97 6.66
CA PRO A 469 -16.54 47.02 7.04
C PRO A 469 -17.50 46.62 5.91
N SER A 470 -17.02 46.45 4.67
CA SER A 470 -17.84 45.96 3.55
C SER A 470 -17.95 44.43 3.52
N ASN A 471 -17.08 43.73 4.25
CA ASN A 471 -17.10 42.28 4.34
C ASN A 471 -18.10 41.78 5.38
N ASP A 472 -18.70 40.62 5.12
CA ASP A 472 -19.57 39.93 6.08
C ASP A 472 -18.70 39.16 7.10
N PRO A 473 -18.75 39.49 8.41
CA PRO A 473 -17.96 38.80 9.44
C PRO A 473 -18.24 37.29 9.54
N SER A 474 -19.45 36.84 9.18
CA SER A 474 -19.83 35.42 9.18
C SER A 474 -19.08 34.61 8.12
N LEU A 475 -18.52 35.28 7.11
CA LEU A 475 -17.75 34.64 6.04
C LEU A 475 -16.24 34.55 6.35
N SER A 476 -15.80 35.04 7.51
CA SER A 476 -14.44 34.76 8.01
C SER A 476 -14.22 33.26 8.17
N ILE A 477 -12.99 32.80 8.03
CA ILE A 477 -12.64 31.38 8.08
C ILE A 477 -13.02 30.81 9.46
N ALA A 478 -12.65 31.51 10.54
CA ALA A 478 -13.01 31.13 11.90
C ALA A 478 -14.54 31.04 12.12
N ALA A 479 -15.32 31.98 11.59
CA ALA A 479 -16.78 31.93 11.71
C ALA A 479 -17.39 30.74 10.96
N ARG A 480 -16.90 30.44 9.76
CA ARG A 480 -17.35 29.29 8.96
C ARG A 480 -17.00 27.95 9.62
N CYS A 481 -15.88 27.88 10.34
CA CYS A 481 -15.50 26.69 11.11
C CYS A 481 -16.46 26.40 12.27
N LEU A 482 -17.11 27.42 12.86
CA LEU A 482 -18.10 27.23 13.93
C LEU A 482 -19.40 26.57 13.42
N GLU A 483 -19.68 26.67 12.13
CA GLU A 483 -20.87 26.13 11.47
C GLU A 483 -20.64 24.75 10.84
N THR A 484 -19.39 24.29 10.80
CA THR A 484 -18.94 23.02 10.19
C THR A 484 -18.85 21.92 11.24
#